data_AF-A0A968YD03-F1
#
_entry.id   AF-A0A968YD03-F1
#
_cell.length_a   1.000
_cell.length_b   1.000
_cell.length_c   1.000
_cell.angle_alpha   90.00
_cell.angle_beta   90.00
_cell.angle_gamma   90.00
#
_symmetry.space_group_name_H-M   'P 1'
#
loop_
_entity.id
_entity.type
_entity.pdbx_description
1 polymer ?
#
loop_
_entity_poly.entity_id
_entity_poly.type
_entity_poly.pdbx_seq_one_letter_code
_entity_poly.pdbx_strand_id
1 'polypeptide(L)'
;MLESLGRIQNPWMRSLTAATTVCSVVTLASAIAIGTINPKDKSAYQWGVYATLLATGGGAVLGLAYTGKTLERRSLQDSGTISMPNSEHQIWRDWRNFVVVRKVKESEEITSFYLKPEDGDKIPSFQPGQFLTIKLEIPGEVKPVIRTYSLSDYPEPCDTYRLSIKREPAPRDLDVPPGLSSNFMHDRVQEGSVIPAKPPSGKFVLDVHKSSPAVLVSNGVGITPMIAMAKACSRLNPSRPIWFLHGTRDGQYHAFRDEVLNLAGENPNVQIHFAYSRPRPEDEGQFHSTGYVNTALIQSLASQDAEFFLCGSPPFLNAIREGLQQWGVPDNQVYFESFMKARTAPSASVSPAPALDERAEIVFAKSGRTLTWESEHDSILEFAEANDLNPDYSCRAGICGTCMCRILEGEVEYQEEPTAAIAEGSGLICISKPKTARVVLDL
;
A
#
# COMPACT_ATOMS: atom_id res chain seq x y z
N MET A 1 17.63 39.92 8.60
CA MET A 1 18.26 38.91 7.71
C MET A 1 18.04 37.49 8.22
N LEU A 2 18.42 37.15 9.46
CA LEU A 2 18.16 35.82 10.06
C LEU A 2 16.66 35.46 10.15
N GLU A 3 15.78 36.44 10.35
CA GLU A 3 14.32 36.24 10.34
C GLU A 3 13.78 35.73 8.98
N SER A 4 14.45 36.05 7.87
CA SER A 4 14.06 35.54 6.55
C SER A 4 14.40 34.06 6.36
N LEU A 5 15.46 33.57 7.03
CA LEU A 5 15.81 32.15 7.02
C LEU A 5 14.73 31.31 7.71
N GLY A 6 14.08 31.85 8.75
CA GLY A 6 12.97 31.19 9.43
C GLY A 6 11.73 30.96 8.57
N ARG A 7 11.61 31.65 7.42
CA ARG A 7 10.51 31.47 6.45
C ARG A 7 10.75 30.34 5.45
N ILE A 8 11.99 29.86 5.32
CA ILE A 8 12.35 28.77 4.42
C ILE A 8 12.04 27.44 5.12
N GLN A 9 10.97 26.77 4.69
CA GLN A 9 10.50 25.52 5.30
C GLN A 9 11.43 24.33 5.00
N ASN A 10 12.05 24.30 3.82
CA ASN A 10 12.99 23.23 3.46
C ASN A 10 14.36 23.45 4.16
N PRO A 11 14.79 22.54 5.05
CA PRO A 11 16.00 22.72 5.85
C PRO A 11 17.29 22.74 5.02
N TRP A 12 17.34 22.04 3.88
CA TRP A 12 18.49 22.07 2.97
C TRP A 12 18.61 23.42 2.26
N MET A 13 17.50 23.94 1.72
CA MET A 13 17.50 25.28 1.11
C MET A 13 17.81 26.37 2.13
N ARG A 14 17.33 26.23 3.37
CA ARG A 14 17.63 27.17 4.46
C ARG A 14 19.11 27.16 4.85
N SER A 15 19.71 25.97 4.94
CA SER A 15 21.15 25.79 5.18
C SER A 15 21.99 26.44 4.08
N LEU A 16 21.67 26.17 2.81
CA LEU A 16 22.38 26.73 1.67
C LEU A 16 22.28 28.27 1.62
N THR A 17 21.10 28.80 1.90
CA THR A 17 20.85 30.26 1.94
C THR A 17 21.63 30.92 3.10
N ALA A 18 21.67 30.28 4.27
CA ALA A 18 22.43 30.78 5.41
C ALA A 18 23.95 30.77 5.14
N ALA A 19 24.47 29.67 4.57
CA ALA A 19 25.88 29.50 4.23
C ALA A 19 26.37 30.57 3.24
N THR A 20 25.62 30.77 2.15
CA THR A 20 25.97 31.74 1.09
C THR A 20 25.92 33.18 1.59
N THR A 21 24.94 33.51 2.43
CA THR A 21 24.79 34.85 3.00
C THR A 21 25.94 35.18 3.95
N VAL A 22 26.27 34.28 4.88
CA VAL A 22 27.36 34.47 5.84
C VAL A 22 28.71 34.54 5.12
N CYS A 23 28.93 33.68 4.14
CA CYS A 23 30.11 33.71 3.28
C CYS A 23 30.31 35.09 2.64
N SER A 24 29.26 35.61 1.99
CA SER A 24 29.31 36.90 1.28
C SER A 24 29.66 38.08 2.21
N VAL A 25 29.09 38.10 3.42
CA VAL A 25 29.36 39.17 4.41
C VAL A 25 30.81 39.10 4.89
N VAL A 26 31.32 37.90 5.19
CA VAL A 26 32.68 37.73 5.72
C VAL A 26 33.72 37.98 4.64
N THR A 27 33.48 37.56 3.40
CA THR A 27 34.38 37.87 2.27
C THR A 27 34.47 39.37 2.03
N LEU A 28 33.34 40.08 2.03
CA LEU A 28 33.31 41.53 1.83
C LEU A 28 34.05 42.27 2.96
N ALA A 29 33.80 41.89 4.21
CA ALA A 29 34.48 42.48 5.36
C ALA A 29 35.99 42.21 5.34
N SER A 30 36.40 40.99 5.00
CA SER A 30 37.81 40.60 4.88
C SER A 30 38.50 41.39 3.76
N ALA A 31 37.86 41.55 2.61
CA ALA A 31 38.39 42.33 1.48
C ALA A 31 38.58 43.80 1.84
N ILE A 32 37.63 44.41 2.56
CA ILE A 32 37.73 45.80 3.04
C ILE A 32 38.87 45.94 4.06
N ALA A 33 38.99 45.00 5.01
CA ALA A 33 40.05 45.02 6.01
C ALA A 33 41.45 44.88 5.39
N ILE A 34 41.62 43.97 4.43
CA ILE A 34 42.90 43.79 3.71
C ILE A 34 43.25 45.04 2.89
N GLY A 35 42.25 45.63 2.22
CA GLY A 35 42.44 46.82 1.40
C GLY A 35 42.81 48.10 2.17
N THR A 36 42.37 48.21 3.44
CA THR A 36 42.59 49.40 4.27
C THR A 36 43.87 49.35 5.10
N ILE A 37 44.35 48.15 5.46
CA ILE A 37 45.48 48.01 6.41
C ILE A 37 46.82 47.78 5.69
N ASN A 38 46.92 46.78 4.80
CA ASN A 38 48.16 46.52 4.05
C ASN A 38 47.93 45.62 2.82
N PRO A 39 47.64 46.18 1.63
CA PRO A 39 47.22 45.41 0.46
C PRO A 39 48.32 44.52 -0.15
N LYS A 40 49.58 44.62 0.30
CA LYS A 40 50.72 43.82 -0.20
C LYS A 40 51.06 42.61 0.68
N ASP A 41 50.40 42.44 1.83
CA ASP A 41 50.65 41.32 2.73
C ASP A 41 49.92 40.05 2.27
N LYS A 42 50.65 39.11 1.68
CA LYS A 42 50.11 37.83 1.19
C LYS A 42 49.50 36.97 2.31
N SER A 43 49.96 37.11 3.54
CA SER A 43 49.42 36.34 4.67
C SER A 43 48.01 36.80 5.03
N ALA A 44 47.70 38.09 4.89
CA ALA A 44 46.38 38.66 5.15
C ALA A 44 45.31 38.11 4.18
N TYR A 45 45.66 37.88 2.91
CA TYR A 45 44.76 37.24 1.95
C TYR A 45 44.49 35.77 2.30
N GLN A 46 45.50 35.02 2.74
CA GLN A 46 45.32 33.63 3.17
C GLN A 46 44.37 33.54 4.37
N TRP A 47 44.54 34.42 5.37
CA TRP A 47 43.64 34.50 6.51
C TRP A 47 42.21 34.89 6.12
N GLY A 48 42.03 35.81 5.17
CA GLY A 48 40.70 36.16 4.64
C GLY A 48 39.99 34.99 3.95
N VAL A 49 40.72 34.15 3.22
CA VAL A 49 40.18 32.94 2.60
C VAL A 49 39.78 31.90 3.65
N TYR A 50 40.63 31.63 4.65
CA TYR A 50 40.29 30.71 5.73
C TYR A 50 39.09 31.17 6.55
N ALA A 51 39.01 32.47 6.86
CA ALA A 51 37.86 33.05 7.56
C ALA A 51 36.55 32.86 6.77
N THR A 52 36.60 33.03 5.44
CA THR A 52 35.44 32.82 4.56
C THR A 52 34.99 31.36 4.53
N LEU A 53 35.93 30.41 4.42
CA LEU A 53 35.62 28.98 4.40
C LEU A 53 35.01 28.51 5.72
N LEU A 54 35.58 28.93 6.86
CA LEU A 54 35.06 28.60 8.19
C LEU A 54 33.67 29.21 8.40
N ALA A 55 33.46 30.46 7.98
CA ALA A 55 32.18 31.13 8.10
C ALA A 55 31.08 30.46 7.25
N THR A 56 31.43 29.91 6.08
CA THR A 56 30.50 29.16 5.23
C THR A 56 30.02 27.89 5.92
N GLY A 57 30.94 27.12 6.50
CA GLY A 57 30.61 25.92 7.29
C GLY A 57 29.73 26.25 8.50
N GLY A 58 30.06 27.32 9.23
CA GLY A 58 29.25 27.80 10.35
C GLY A 58 27.84 28.22 9.94
N GLY A 59 27.70 28.95 8.82
CA GLY A 59 26.40 29.35 8.28
C GLY A 59 25.53 28.17 7.85
N ALA A 60 26.11 27.13 7.26
CA ALA A 60 25.39 25.91 6.87
C ALA A 60 24.82 25.18 8.09
N VAL A 61 25.63 24.99 9.14
CA VAL A 61 25.21 24.37 10.40
C VAL A 61 24.12 25.19 11.07
N LEU A 62 24.27 26.52 11.11
CA LEU A 62 23.28 27.41 11.69
C LEU A 62 21.94 27.31 10.94
N GLY A 63 21.95 27.26 9.61
CA GLY A 63 20.73 27.13 8.82
C GLY A 63 20.02 25.79 8.97
N LEU A 64 20.74 24.70 9.25
CA LEU A 64 20.13 23.42 9.63
C LEU A 64 19.51 23.48 11.03
N ALA A 65 20.25 24.01 12.00
CA ALA A 65 19.85 24.07 13.40
C ALA A 65 18.80 25.16 13.71
N TYR A 66 18.64 26.16 12.84
CA TYR A 66 17.73 27.28 13.07
C TYR A 66 16.28 26.89 12.81
N THR A 67 15.60 26.44 13.86
CA THR A 67 14.13 26.33 13.92
C THR A 67 13.59 27.57 14.64
N GLY A 68 12.91 28.46 13.93
CA GLY A 68 12.42 29.72 14.47
C GLY A 68 11.55 29.55 15.73
N LYS A 69 11.89 30.26 16.80
CA LYS A 69 11.13 30.47 18.05
C LYS A 69 11.18 31.99 18.30
N THR A 70 10.14 32.77 18.61
CA THR A 70 8.77 32.55 19.06
C THR A 70 8.04 33.91 18.98
N LEU A 71 6.74 33.95 18.65
CA LEU A 71 5.86 35.04 19.11
C LEU A 71 4.69 34.40 19.86
N GLU A 72 4.91 34.13 21.15
CA GLU A 72 3.87 33.85 22.13
C GLU A 72 4.07 34.76 23.35
N ARG A 73 3.11 35.66 23.61
CA ARG A 73 2.59 35.99 24.97
C ARG A 73 1.46 37.02 24.93
N ARG A 74 0.22 36.53 25.10
CA ARG A 74 -0.92 37.09 25.88
C ARG A 74 -2.10 36.12 25.67
N SER A 75 -2.19 35.07 26.49
CA SER A 75 -2.86 35.00 27.79
C SER A 75 -4.36 34.69 27.69
N LEU A 76 -4.64 33.41 27.95
CA LEU A 76 -5.74 32.87 28.77
C LEU A 76 -7.16 32.84 28.16
N GLN A 77 -7.72 31.62 28.31
CA GLN A 77 -9.09 31.12 28.08
C GLN A 77 -9.36 30.40 26.75
N ASP A 78 -9.92 29.20 26.93
CA ASP A 78 -10.36 28.18 25.97
C ASP A 78 -9.30 27.37 25.22
N SER A 79 -8.87 26.28 25.87
CA SER A 79 -8.23 25.13 25.23
C SER A 79 -9.23 24.37 24.36
N GLY A 80 -9.63 24.98 23.25
CA GLY A 80 -10.14 24.28 22.07
C GLY A 80 -8.95 23.73 21.29
N THR A 81 -8.90 22.41 21.14
CA THR A 81 -7.90 21.66 20.38
C THR A 81 -7.88 22.12 18.92
N ILE A 82 -6.86 22.87 18.48
CA ILE A 82 -6.69 23.24 17.07
C ILE A 82 -5.90 22.15 16.35
N SER A 83 -6.63 21.46 15.49
CA SER A 83 -6.22 20.54 14.45
C SER A 83 -5.20 21.13 13.46
N MET A 84 -4.22 20.32 13.07
CA MET A 84 -3.44 20.50 11.83
C MET A 84 -4.37 20.66 10.62
N PRO A 85 -3.98 21.41 9.56
CA PRO A 85 -4.83 21.58 8.40
C PRO A 85 -5.06 20.20 7.77
N ASN A 86 -6.32 19.79 7.76
CA ASN A 86 -6.79 18.56 7.12
C ASN A 86 -6.20 18.49 5.70
N SER A 87 -5.44 17.41 5.43
CA SER A 87 -5.56 16.75 4.13
C SER A 87 -7.04 16.66 3.81
N GLU A 88 -7.46 16.98 2.58
CA GLU A 88 -8.86 16.87 2.13
C GLU A 88 -9.62 15.86 2.97
N HIS A 89 -10.55 16.37 3.79
CA HIS A 89 -11.17 15.65 4.91
C HIS A 89 -11.33 14.18 4.56
N GLN A 90 -10.74 13.27 5.32
CA GLN A 90 -11.15 11.87 5.28
C GLN A 90 -12.67 11.88 5.59
N ILE A 91 -13.49 11.78 4.54
CA ILE A 91 -14.90 12.21 4.60
C ILE A 91 -15.67 11.34 5.61
N TRP A 92 -15.21 10.11 5.83
CA TRP A 92 -15.67 9.22 6.89
C TRP A 92 -14.49 8.40 7.45
N ARG A 93 -14.62 7.85 8.66
CA ARG A 93 -13.53 7.11 9.34
C ARG A 93 -13.80 5.62 9.52
N ASP A 94 -15.06 5.23 9.67
CA ASP A 94 -15.45 3.83 9.89
C ASP A 94 -16.38 3.36 8.77
N TRP A 95 -17.56 2.83 9.07
CA TRP A 95 -18.50 2.39 8.04
C TRP A 95 -19.32 3.56 7.48
N ARG A 96 -19.39 3.65 6.16
CA ARG A 96 -20.35 4.49 5.42
C ARG A 96 -21.10 3.63 4.42
N ASN A 97 -22.38 3.88 4.25
CA ASN A 97 -23.22 3.11 3.33
C ASN A 97 -23.00 3.55 1.88
N PHE A 98 -22.89 2.56 1.00
CA PHE A 98 -22.84 2.76 -0.44
C PHE A 98 -23.91 1.92 -1.13
N VAL A 99 -24.54 2.48 -2.15
CA VAL A 99 -25.49 1.78 -3.01
C VAL A 99 -24.76 1.24 -4.23
N VAL A 100 -25.02 -0.01 -4.58
CA VAL A 100 -24.61 -0.59 -5.87
C VAL A 100 -25.46 0.06 -6.96
N VAL A 101 -24.88 0.94 -7.77
CA VAL A 101 -25.59 1.63 -8.85
C VAL A 101 -25.43 0.98 -10.21
N ARG A 102 -24.46 0.06 -10.34
CA ARG A 102 -24.23 -0.71 -11.56
C ARG A 102 -23.57 -2.04 -11.26
N LYS A 103 -23.99 -3.10 -11.95
CA LYS A 103 -23.37 -4.44 -11.90
C LYS A 103 -23.03 -4.93 -13.31
N VAL A 104 -21.78 -5.35 -13.53
CA VAL A 104 -21.28 -5.76 -14.86
C VAL A 104 -20.57 -7.10 -14.77
N LYS A 105 -20.94 -8.05 -15.61
CA LYS A 105 -20.19 -9.31 -15.78
C LYS A 105 -18.98 -9.01 -16.67
N GLU A 106 -17.78 -9.00 -16.09
CA GLU A 106 -16.53 -8.69 -16.79
C GLU A 106 -15.89 -9.93 -17.42
N SER A 107 -16.17 -11.11 -16.85
CA SER A 107 -15.75 -12.41 -17.38
C SER A 107 -16.66 -13.51 -16.84
N GLU A 108 -16.39 -14.78 -17.18
CA GLU A 108 -17.14 -15.92 -16.63
C GLU A 108 -17.02 -16.06 -15.10
N GLU A 109 -15.99 -15.47 -14.48
CA GLU A 109 -15.80 -15.56 -13.03
C GLU A 109 -15.71 -14.21 -12.31
N ILE A 110 -15.59 -13.08 -13.02
CA ILE A 110 -15.45 -11.75 -12.40
C ILE A 110 -16.66 -10.86 -12.71
N THR A 111 -17.20 -10.23 -11.66
CA THR A 111 -18.27 -9.24 -11.76
C THR A 111 -17.84 -7.95 -11.08
N SER A 112 -18.04 -6.82 -11.75
CA SER A 112 -17.83 -5.47 -11.21
C SER A 112 -19.09 -4.90 -10.57
N PHE A 113 -18.91 -4.21 -9.44
CA PHE A 113 -19.93 -3.51 -8.67
C PHE A 113 -19.50 -2.06 -8.51
N TYR A 114 -20.33 -1.14 -8.98
CA TYR A 114 -20.08 0.30 -8.89
C TYR A 114 -20.85 0.86 -7.71
N LEU A 115 -20.14 1.50 -6.78
CA LEU A 115 -20.64 1.94 -5.50
C LEU A 115 -20.70 3.46 -5.47
N LYS A 116 -21.88 4.01 -5.19
CA LYS A 116 -22.08 5.43 -4.86
C LYS A 116 -22.45 5.59 -3.39
N PRO A 117 -22.02 6.66 -2.73
CA PRO A 117 -22.41 6.92 -1.34
C PRO A 117 -23.95 7.08 -1.24
N GLU A 118 -24.56 6.43 -0.26
CA GLU A 118 -26.02 6.43 -0.09
C GLU A 118 -26.57 7.82 0.28
N ASP A 119 -25.78 8.59 1.03
CA ASP A 119 -26.10 9.96 1.47
C ASP A 119 -25.98 11.01 0.35
N GLY A 120 -25.43 10.65 -0.82
CA GLY A 120 -25.20 11.56 -1.95
C GLY A 120 -24.04 12.55 -1.77
N ASP A 121 -23.34 12.54 -0.63
CA ASP A 121 -22.18 13.40 -0.39
C ASP A 121 -20.97 12.95 -1.19
N LYS A 122 -19.98 13.83 -1.39
CA LYS A 122 -18.77 13.50 -2.15
C LYS A 122 -17.99 12.34 -1.53
N ILE A 123 -17.20 11.67 -2.37
CA ILE A 123 -16.19 10.69 -1.96
C ILE A 123 -14.81 11.20 -2.37
N PRO A 124 -13.76 10.95 -1.58
CA PRO A 124 -12.41 11.31 -1.97
C PRO A 124 -11.94 10.38 -3.10
N SER A 125 -10.99 10.89 -3.89
CA SER A 125 -10.17 10.04 -4.73
C SER A 125 -9.29 9.11 -3.86
N PHE A 126 -8.52 8.25 -4.51
CA PHE A 126 -7.68 7.24 -3.86
C PHE A 126 -6.34 7.13 -4.59
N GLN A 127 -5.38 6.44 -3.98
CA GLN A 127 -4.13 6.10 -4.66
C GLN A 127 -4.33 4.81 -5.46
N PRO A 128 -3.86 4.74 -6.72
CA PRO A 128 -4.08 3.56 -7.54
C PRO A 128 -3.40 2.33 -6.95
N GLY A 129 -4.19 1.30 -6.69
CA GLY A 129 -3.77 0.06 -6.02
C GLY A 129 -4.34 -0.11 -4.60
N GLN A 130 -4.94 0.93 -4.02
CA GLN A 130 -5.71 0.79 -2.78
C GLN A 130 -6.93 -0.12 -2.94
N PHE A 131 -7.43 -0.64 -1.81
CA PHE A 131 -8.62 -1.45 -1.70
C PHE A 131 -9.70 -0.76 -0.86
N LEU A 132 -10.93 -1.27 -0.97
CA LEU A 132 -12.04 -0.93 -0.10
C LEU A 132 -12.36 -2.10 0.83
N THR A 133 -12.51 -1.84 2.13
CA THR A 133 -13.01 -2.83 3.09
C THR A 133 -14.53 -2.72 3.16
N ILE A 134 -15.23 -3.79 2.80
CA ILE A 134 -16.70 -3.88 2.84
C ILE A 134 -17.17 -4.83 3.93
N LYS A 135 -18.40 -4.61 4.38
CA LYS A 135 -19.11 -5.45 5.35
C LYS A 135 -20.37 -6.03 4.71
N LEU A 136 -20.56 -7.33 4.84
CA LEU A 136 -21.69 -8.05 4.24
C LEU A 136 -22.51 -8.73 5.32
N GLU A 137 -23.80 -8.39 5.40
CA GLU A 137 -24.79 -9.10 6.20
C GLU A 137 -25.27 -10.32 5.41
N ILE A 138 -24.64 -11.48 5.62
CA ILE A 138 -24.93 -12.70 4.85
C ILE A 138 -25.93 -13.56 5.63
N PRO A 139 -27.10 -13.91 5.06
CA PRO A 139 -28.07 -14.76 5.74
C PRO A 139 -27.47 -16.11 6.16
N GLY A 140 -27.65 -16.45 7.44
CA GLY A 140 -27.11 -17.67 8.04
C GLY A 140 -25.82 -17.46 8.83
N GLU A 141 -25.15 -16.31 8.66
CA GLU A 141 -23.97 -15.96 9.45
C GLU A 141 -24.35 -15.25 10.74
N VAL A 142 -23.67 -15.58 11.84
CA VAL A 142 -23.90 -14.96 13.16
C VAL A 142 -23.34 -13.53 13.22
N LYS A 143 -22.30 -13.25 12.42
CA LYS A 143 -21.64 -11.95 12.34
C LYS A 143 -21.52 -11.47 10.91
N PRO A 144 -21.44 -10.15 10.69
CA PRO A 144 -21.19 -9.60 9.36
C PRO A 144 -19.84 -10.08 8.82
N VAL A 145 -19.79 -10.41 7.54
CA VAL A 145 -18.55 -10.87 6.89
C VAL A 145 -17.80 -9.67 6.32
N ILE A 146 -16.58 -9.45 6.79
CA ILE A 146 -15.73 -8.34 6.35
C ILE A 146 -14.73 -8.82 5.30
N ARG A 147 -14.67 -8.13 4.15
CA ARG A 147 -13.72 -8.43 3.07
C ARG A 147 -13.13 -7.18 2.46
N THR A 148 -11.94 -7.31 1.90
CA THR A 148 -11.23 -6.25 1.18
C THR A 148 -11.13 -6.58 -0.29
N TYR A 149 -11.44 -5.62 -1.16
CA TYR A 149 -11.33 -5.76 -2.61
C TYR A 149 -10.62 -4.53 -3.19
N SER A 150 -9.61 -4.75 -4.04
CA SER A 150 -8.89 -3.68 -4.71
C SER A 150 -9.85 -2.81 -5.51
N LEU A 151 -9.66 -1.50 -5.44
CA LEU A 151 -10.35 -0.56 -6.31
C LEU A 151 -9.83 -0.79 -7.72
N SER A 152 -10.77 -1.07 -8.61
CA SER A 152 -10.46 -1.59 -9.95
C SER A 152 -10.75 -0.58 -11.05
N ASP A 153 -10.93 0.68 -10.72
CA ASP A 153 -11.08 1.78 -11.67
C ASP A 153 -10.28 2.98 -11.18
N TYR A 154 -10.33 4.10 -11.89
CA TYR A 154 -9.78 5.37 -11.44
C TYR A 154 -10.56 6.53 -12.09
N PRO A 155 -11.84 6.80 -11.80
CA PRO A 155 -12.61 7.85 -12.49
C PRO A 155 -12.24 9.28 -12.05
N GLU A 156 -12.44 10.28 -12.93
CA GLU A 156 -12.36 11.71 -12.61
C GLU A 156 -13.57 12.46 -13.23
N PRO A 157 -14.41 13.14 -12.42
CA PRO A 157 -14.37 13.17 -10.97
C PRO A 157 -14.62 11.79 -10.35
N CYS A 158 -14.03 11.52 -9.18
CA CYS A 158 -14.33 10.30 -8.44
C CYS A 158 -15.74 10.39 -7.85
N ASP A 159 -16.72 9.85 -8.56
CA ASP A 159 -18.13 9.80 -8.15
C ASP A 159 -18.59 8.38 -7.80
N THR A 160 -17.74 7.38 -8.09
CA THR A 160 -17.99 5.96 -7.86
C THR A 160 -16.71 5.24 -7.44
N TYR A 161 -16.87 4.17 -6.65
CA TYR A 161 -15.85 3.14 -6.48
C TYR A 161 -16.24 1.88 -7.24
N ARG A 162 -15.29 1.26 -7.96
CA ARG A 162 -15.50 -0.02 -8.66
C ARG A 162 -14.79 -1.15 -7.93
N LEU A 163 -15.54 -2.10 -7.40
CA LEU A 163 -15.01 -3.37 -6.89
C LEU A 163 -15.26 -4.47 -7.90
N SER A 164 -14.25 -5.28 -8.21
CA SER A 164 -14.36 -6.35 -9.18
C SER A 164 -13.98 -7.67 -8.55
N ILE A 165 -14.96 -8.54 -8.39
CA ILE A 165 -14.89 -9.66 -7.46
C ILE A 165 -14.94 -10.96 -8.25
N LYS A 166 -13.93 -11.81 -8.08
CA LYS A 166 -13.93 -13.17 -8.60
C LYS A 166 -14.83 -14.07 -7.76
N ARG A 167 -15.67 -14.86 -8.42
CA ARG A 167 -16.46 -15.94 -7.81
C ARG A 167 -15.54 -17.09 -7.44
N GLU A 168 -15.64 -17.58 -6.21
CA GLU A 168 -14.90 -18.75 -5.72
C GLU A 168 -15.89 -19.88 -5.41
N PRO A 169 -16.35 -20.66 -6.41
CA PRO A 169 -17.21 -21.81 -6.15
C PRO A 169 -16.46 -22.90 -5.37
N ALA A 170 -17.19 -23.87 -4.84
CA ALA A 170 -16.57 -25.05 -4.25
C ALA A 170 -15.67 -25.72 -5.31
N PRO A 171 -14.42 -26.06 -4.98
CA PRO A 171 -13.55 -26.79 -5.90
C PRO A 171 -14.19 -28.13 -6.25
N ARG A 172 -14.14 -28.52 -7.53
CA ARG A 172 -14.85 -29.71 -8.04
C ARG A 172 -14.42 -31.04 -7.38
N ASP A 173 -13.21 -31.06 -6.82
CA ASP A 173 -12.56 -32.28 -6.33
C ASP A 173 -12.11 -32.18 -4.87
N LEU A 174 -12.62 -31.18 -4.11
CA LEU A 174 -12.33 -31.04 -2.69
C LEU A 174 -13.63 -30.85 -1.91
N ASP A 175 -13.76 -31.55 -0.79
CA ASP A 175 -14.85 -31.35 0.16
C ASP A 175 -14.58 -30.10 1.02
N VAL A 176 -14.58 -28.94 0.37
CA VAL A 176 -14.41 -27.63 1.01
C VAL A 176 -15.52 -26.69 0.54
N PRO A 177 -16.07 -25.85 1.44
CA PRO A 177 -17.19 -24.99 1.11
C PRO A 177 -16.80 -23.91 0.08
N PRO A 178 -17.78 -23.40 -0.69
CA PRO A 178 -17.55 -22.25 -1.58
C PRO A 178 -17.18 -20.99 -0.79
N GLY A 179 -16.51 -20.05 -1.45
CA GLY A 179 -16.20 -18.74 -0.87
C GLY A 179 -17.46 -17.96 -0.53
N LEU A 180 -17.71 -17.76 0.76
CA LEU A 180 -18.95 -17.17 1.28
C LEU A 180 -19.26 -15.78 0.67
N SER A 181 -18.33 -14.82 0.82
CA SER A 181 -18.53 -13.44 0.38
C SER A 181 -18.62 -13.29 -1.13
N SER A 182 -17.74 -13.95 -1.89
CA SER A 182 -17.71 -13.78 -3.34
C SER A 182 -18.96 -14.37 -4.00
N ASN A 183 -19.43 -15.55 -3.56
CA ASN A 183 -20.68 -16.10 -4.08
C ASN A 183 -21.89 -15.25 -3.66
N PHE A 184 -21.94 -14.74 -2.42
CA PHE A 184 -23.01 -13.82 -2.00
C PHE A 184 -23.05 -12.54 -2.86
N MET A 185 -21.91 -11.92 -3.13
CA MET A 185 -21.81 -10.75 -4.00
C MET A 185 -22.34 -11.06 -5.42
N HIS A 186 -22.03 -12.24 -5.97
CA HIS A 186 -22.49 -12.63 -7.30
C HIS A 186 -24.00 -12.95 -7.33
N ASP A 187 -24.48 -13.72 -6.35
CA ASP A 187 -25.82 -14.32 -6.38
C ASP A 187 -26.90 -13.41 -5.80
N ARG A 188 -26.57 -12.62 -4.76
CA ARG A 188 -27.57 -11.88 -3.96
C ARG A 188 -27.46 -10.37 -4.07
N VAL A 189 -26.26 -9.83 -4.23
CA VAL A 189 -26.08 -8.38 -4.39
C VAL A 189 -26.49 -7.97 -5.80
N GLN A 190 -27.44 -7.04 -5.88
CA GLN A 190 -27.96 -6.46 -7.12
C GLN A 190 -27.84 -4.94 -7.09
N GLU A 191 -28.10 -4.28 -8.22
CA GLU A 191 -28.27 -2.83 -8.24
C GLU A 191 -29.37 -2.40 -7.23
N GLY A 192 -29.11 -1.33 -6.49
CA GLY A 192 -29.91 -0.89 -5.35
C GLY A 192 -29.51 -1.50 -3.99
N SER A 193 -28.65 -2.53 -3.95
CA SER A 193 -28.18 -3.10 -2.68
C SER A 193 -27.28 -2.12 -1.94
N VAL A 194 -27.38 -2.07 -0.62
CA VAL A 194 -26.55 -1.23 0.25
C VAL A 194 -25.40 -2.06 0.82
N ILE A 195 -24.18 -1.53 0.72
CA ILE A 195 -22.94 -2.14 1.19
C ILE A 195 -22.20 -1.12 2.05
N PRO A 196 -22.06 -1.35 3.37
CA PRO A 196 -21.19 -0.54 4.21
C PRO A 196 -19.72 -0.74 3.84
N ALA A 197 -18.98 0.36 3.73
CA ALA A 197 -17.56 0.37 3.40
C ALA A 197 -16.74 1.33 4.26
N LYS A 198 -15.49 0.96 4.55
CA LYS A 198 -14.47 1.84 5.12
C LYS A 198 -13.78 2.67 4.04
N PRO A 199 -13.06 3.76 4.39
CA PRO A 199 -12.27 4.52 3.44
C PRO A 199 -11.27 3.65 2.66
N PRO A 200 -10.93 4.03 1.41
CA PRO A 200 -9.84 3.42 0.68
C PRO A 200 -8.57 3.32 1.54
N SER A 201 -7.93 2.16 1.50
CA SER A 201 -6.71 1.87 2.28
C SER A 201 -5.80 0.91 1.51
N GLY A 202 -4.58 0.72 2.00
CA GLY A 202 -3.59 -0.17 1.39
C GLY A 202 -2.29 0.56 1.04
N LYS A 203 -1.20 -0.22 1.01
CA LYS A 203 0.17 0.25 0.70
C LYS A 203 0.68 -0.22 -0.65
N PHE A 204 -0.03 -1.13 -1.33
CA PHE A 204 0.30 -1.56 -2.69
C PHE A 204 -0.14 -0.48 -3.69
N VAL A 205 0.59 0.63 -3.73
CA VAL A 205 0.22 1.83 -4.48
C VAL A 205 1.27 2.21 -5.52
N LEU A 206 0.84 2.62 -6.69
CA LEU A 206 1.72 3.17 -7.71
C LEU A 206 1.85 4.69 -7.53
N ASP A 207 3.06 5.16 -7.26
CA ASP A 207 3.37 6.60 -7.25
C ASP A 207 3.43 7.13 -8.68
N VAL A 208 2.33 7.71 -9.15
CA VAL A 208 2.18 8.20 -10.54
C VAL A 208 3.20 9.27 -10.93
N HIS A 209 3.85 9.94 -9.98
CA HIS A 209 4.75 11.06 -10.26
C HIS A 209 6.19 10.65 -10.58
N LYS A 210 6.54 9.37 -10.41
CA LYS A 210 7.86 8.84 -10.80
C LYS A 210 8.03 8.82 -12.32
N SER A 211 9.28 8.93 -12.77
CA SER A 211 9.65 8.81 -14.19
C SER A 211 10.16 7.42 -14.57
N SER A 212 10.54 6.58 -13.59
CA SER A 212 10.96 5.21 -13.85
C SER A 212 9.81 4.42 -14.50
N PRO A 213 10.06 3.53 -15.47
CA PRO A 213 9.01 2.68 -16.04
C PRO A 213 8.30 1.88 -14.94
N ALA A 214 7.02 1.55 -15.15
CA ALA A 214 6.31 0.62 -14.28
C ALA A 214 5.89 -0.63 -15.07
N VAL A 215 6.15 -1.81 -14.52
CA VAL A 215 5.73 -3.09 -15.07
C VAL A 215 4.63 -3.65 -14.18
N LEU A 216 3.41 -3.63 -14.69
CA LEU A 216 2.19 -4.09 -14.04
C LEU A 216 1.93 -5.54 -14.46
N VAL A 217 2.18 -6.48 -13.56
CA VAL A 217 2.13 -7.92 -13.84
C VAL A 217 1.02 -8.58 -13.05
N SER A 218 0.10 -9.25 -13.73
CA SER A 218 -1.00 -9.92 -13.05
C SER A 218 -1.44 -11.24 -13.65
N ASN A 219 -2.15 -12.04 -12.84
CA ASN A 219 -2.98 -13.13 -13.36
C ASN A 219 -4.39 -13.16 -12.74
N GLY A 220 -5.38 -13.58 -13.52
CA GLY A 220 -6.78 -13.67 -13.10
C GLY A 220 -7.30 -12.35 -12.47
N VAL A 221 -7.89 -12.44 -11.28
CA VAL A 221 -8.44 -11.25 -10.58
C VAL A 221 -7.37 -10.25 -10.10
N GLY A 222 -6.09 -10.64 -10.14
CA GLY A 222 -4.94 -9.75 -9.91
C GLY A 222 -4.88 -8.54 -10.85
N ILE A 223 -5.63 -8.57 -11.95
CA ILE A 223 -5.75 -7.43 -12.89
C ILE A 223 -6.36 -6.17 -12.24
N THR A 224 -7.10 -6.34 -11.14
CA THR A 224 -7.91 -5.27 -10.53
C THR A 224 -7.10 -4.05 -10.06
N PRO A 225 -6.05 -4.16 -9.23
CA PRO A 225 -5.19 -3.01 -8.94
C PRO A 225 -4.43 -2.53 -10.18
N MET A 226 -4.06 -3.42 -11.10
CA MET A 226 -3.25 -3.08 -12.28
C MET A 226 -3.99 -2.12 -13.22
N ILE A 227 -5.28 -2.34 -13.47
CA ILE A 227 -6.06 -1.46 -14.35
C ILE A 227 -6.27 -0.08 -13.72
N ALA A 228 -6.44 0.00 -12.40
CA ALA A 228 -6.49 1.28 -11.68
C ALA A 228 -5.16 2.04 -11.80
N MET A 229 -4.03 1.34 -11.62
CA MET A 229 -2.68 1.89 -11.82
C MET A 229 -2.44 2.39 -13.24
N ALA A 230 -2.80 1.59 -14.25
CA ALA A 230 -2.63 1.98 -15.65
C ALA A 230 -3.48 3.22 -16.00
N LYS A 231 -4.75 3.26 -15.58
CA LYS A 231 -5.63 4.41 -15.79
C LYS A 231 -5.14 5.67 -15.09
N ALA A 232 -4.72 5.56 -13.83
CA ALA A 232 -4.19 6.69 -13.07
C ALA A 232 -2.92 7.24 -13.71
N CYS A 233 -1.98 6.38 -14.08
CA CYS A 233 -0.74 6.79 -14.73
C CYS A 233 -1.00 7.44 -16.09
N SER A 234 -1.81 6.82 -16.94
CA SER A 234 -2.17 7.36 -18.27
C SER A 234 -2.75 8.77 -18.18
N ARG A 235 -3.53 9.05 -17.13
CA ARG A 235 -4.11 10.39 -16.91
C ARG A 235 -3.14 11.38 -16.29
N LEU A 236 -2.50 11.01 -15.19
CA LEU A 236 -1.77 11.94 -14.32
C LEU A 236 -0.30 12.09 -14.75
N ASN A 237 0.23 11.12 -15.48
CA ASN A 237 1.58 11.12 -16.00
C ASN A 237 1.69 10.30 -17.31
N PRO A 238 1.12 10.81 -18.42
CA PRO A 238 1.14 10.12 -19.73
C PRO A 238 2.55 9.98 -20.33
N SER A 239 3.59 10.51 -19.67
CA SER A 239 4.98 10.37 -20.10
C SER A 239 5.67 9.14 -19.51
N ARG A 240 5.13 8.58 -18.43
CA ARG A 240 5.73 7.44 -17.73
C ARG A 240 5.44 6.15 -18.50
N PRO A 241 6.47 5.38 -18.93
CA PRO A 241 6.24 4.10 -19.60
C PRO A 241 5.57 3.08 -18.67
N ILE A 242 4.54 2.42 -19.17
CA ILE A 242 3.79 1.35 -18.48
C ILE A 242 3.81 0.10 -19.35
N TRP A 243 4.25 -1.02 -18.77
CA TRP A 243 4.10 -2.36 -19.34
C TRP A 243 3.01 -3.11 -18.59
N PHE A 244 1.89 -3.37 -19.24
CA PHE A 244 0.75 -4.08 -18.66
C PHE A 244 0.74 -5.54 -19.14
N LEU A 245 1.18 -6.45 -18.27
CA LEU A 245 1.33 -7.86 -18.57
C LEU A 245 0.27 -8.66 -17.80
N HIS A 246 -0.66 -9.29 -18.52
CA HIS A 246 -1.77 -10.02 -17.90
C HIS A 246 -1.87 -11.46 -18.39
N GLY A 247 -1.91 -12.39 -17.43
CA GLY A 247 -2.12 -13.82 -17.67
C GLY A 247 -3.52 -14.30 -17.29
N THR A 248 -4.18 -15.05 -18.15
CA THR A 248 -5.44 -15.73 -17.80
C THR A 248 -5.53 -17.11 -18.48
N ARG A 249 -6.63 -17.83 -18.25
CA ARG A 249 -6.85 -19.15 -18.87
C ARG A 249 -7.08 -19.00 -20.37
N ASP A 250 -8.06 -18.19 -20.71
CA ASP A 250 -8.56 -18.00 -22.07
C ASP A 250 -9.41 -16.71 -22.13
N GLY A 251 -10.00 -16.41 -23.29
CA GLY A 251 -10.80 -15.21 -23.48
C GLY A 251 -12.06 -15.12 -22.60
N GLN A 252 -12.63 -16.25 -22.13
CA GLN A 252 -13.82 -16.22 -21.26
C GLN A 252 -13.49 -15.71 -19.86
N TYR A 253 -12.24 -15.86 -19.42
CA TYR A 253 -11.76 -15.46 -18.10
C TYR A 253 -10.97 -14.15 -18.13
N HIS A 254 -10.88 -13.46 -19.27
CA HIS A 254 -10.14 -12.20 -19.39
C HIS A 254 -11.03 -11.00 -19.07
N ALA A 255 -11.10 -10.63 -17.79
CA ALA A 255 -11.79 -9.40 -17.38
C ALA A 255 -11.10 -8.14 -17.93
N PHE A 256 -11.89 -7.12 -18.27
CA PHE A 256 -11.42 -5.79 -18.73
C PHE A 256 -10.59 -5.75 -20.02
N ARG A 257 -10.56 -6.83 -20.81
CA ARG A 257 -9.73 -6.91 -22.02
C ARG A 257 -9.90 -5.69 -22.93
N ASP A 258 -11.13 -5.38 -23.29
CA ASP A 258 -11.43 -4.29 -24.22
C ASP A 258 -11.15 -2.92 -23.59
N GLU A 259 -11.33 -2.79 -22.28
CA GLU A 259 -11.00 -1.57 -21.54
C GLU A 259 -9.48 -1.31 -21.53
N VAL A 260 -8.67 -2.34 -21.33
CA VAL A 260 -7.20 -2.26 -21.38
C VAL A 260 -6.72 -1.98 -22.81
N LEU A 261 -7.33 -2.59 -23.83
CA LEU A 261 -7.02 -2.32 -25.23
C LEU A 261 -7.32 -0.88 -25.62
N ASN A 262 -8.48 -0.36 -25.23
CA ASN A 262 -8.84 1.04 -25.47
C ASN A 262 -7.88 1.98 -24.75
N LEU A 263 -7.53 1.68 -23.49
CA LEU A 263 -6.55 2.48 -22.75
C LEU A 263 -5.20 2.53 -23.48
N ALA A 264 -4.69 1.40 -23.96
CA ALA A 264 -3.43 1.35 -24.70
C ALA A 264 -3.51 2.05 -26.07
N GLY A 265 -4.66 1.96 -26.75
CA GLY A 265 -4.90 2.64 -28.02
C GLY A 265 -4.93 4.17 -27.90
N GLU A 266 -5.37 4.68 -26.75
CA GLU A 266 -5.43 6.12 -26.45
C GLU A 266 -4.12 6.66 -25.85
N ASN A 267 -3.25 5.79 -25.31
CA ASN A 267 -2.10 6.19 -24.50
C ASN A 267 -0.81 5.49 -24.99
N PRO A 268 0.03 6.15 -25.81
CA PRO A 268 1.24 5.55 -26.37
C PRO A 268 2.27 5.07 -25.34
N ASN A 269 2.21 5.58 -24.11
CA ASN A 269 3.07 5.16 -23.01
C ASN A 269 2.63 3.82 -22.38
N VAL A 270 1.47 3.27 -22.75
CA VAL A 270 0.97 1.99 -22.26
C VAL A 270 1.19 0.90 -23.30
N GLN A 271 2.07 -0.04 -23.00
CA GLN A 271 2.33 -1.22 -23.79
C GLN A 271 1.71 -2.43 -23.10
N ILE A 272 1.01 -3.28 -23.84
CA ILE A 272 0.25 -4.39 -23.29
C ILE A 272 0.81 -5.73 -23.76
N HIS A 273 0.71 -6.77 -22.93
CA HIS A 273 0.93 -8.14 -23.34
C HIS A 273 -0.04 -9.07 -22.60
N PHE A 274 -0.76 -9.89 -23.36
CA PHE A 274 -1.74 -10.83 -22.84
C PHE A 274 -1.25 -12.26 -23.08
N ALA A 275 -1.18 -13.05 -22.03
CA ALA A 275 -0.78 -14.45 -22.10
C ALA A 275 -1.93 -15.38 -21.72
N TYR A 276 -2.32 -16.29 -22.62
CA TYR A 276 -3.38 -17.27 -22.36
C TYR A 276 -2.76 -18.64 -22.15
N SER A 277 -3.00 -19.23 -20.98
CA SER A 277 -2.44 -20.53 -20.61
C SER A 277 -3.17 -21.71 -21.27
N ARG A 278 -4.43 -21.53 -21.67
CA ARG A 278 -5.30 -22.53 -22.31
C ARG A 278 -6.21 -21.87 -23.36
N PRO A 279 -5.64 -21.19 -24.38
CA PRO A 279 -6.43 -20.46 -25.36
C PRO A 279 -7.38 -21.41 -26.10
N ARG A 280 -8.56 -20.90 -26.44
CA ARG A 280 -9.55 -21.61 -27.26
C ARG A 280 -9.42 -21.17 -28.73
N PRO A 281 -9.95 -21.93 -29.69
CA PRO A 281 -9.93 -21.54 -31.10
C PRO A 281 -10.50 -20.13 -31.35
N GLU A 282 -11.51 -19.72 -30.58
CA GLU A 282 -12.15 -18.40 -30.72
C GLU A 282 -11.26 -17.23 -30.21
N ASP A 283 -10.21 -17.54 -29.47
CA ASP A 283 -9.30 -16.55 -28.91
C ASP A 283 -8.15 -16.18 -29.88
N GLU A 284 -8.11 -16.77 -31.08
CA GLU A 284 -7.07 -16.47 -32.08
C GLU A 284 -7.00 -14.97 -32.40
N GLY A 285 -5.78 -14.41 -32.34
CA GLY A 285 -5.54 -12.97 -32.49
C GLY A 285 -6.01 -12.10 -31.33
N GLN A 286 -6.55 -12.69 -30.24
CA GLN A 286 -7.04 -11.94 -29.08
C GLN A 286 -6.02 -11.82 -27.94
N PHE A 287 -4.88 -12.51 -28.04
CA PHE A 287 -3.79 -12.55 -27.07
C PHE A 287 -2.41 -12.55 -27.77
N HIS A 288 -1.34 -12.32 -27.01
CA HIS A 288 0.01 -12.10 -27.55
C HIS A 288 0.92 -13.34 -27.45
N SER A 289 0.70 -14.20 -26.45
CA SER A 289 1.46 -15.45 -26.32
C SER A 289 0.68 -16.55 -25.59
N THR A 290 0.99 -17.81 -25.89
CA THR A 290 0.47 -18.95 -25.13
C THR A 290 1.32 -19.21 -23.88
N GLY A 291 0.69 -19.62 -22.78
CA GLY A 291 1.35 -19.94 -21.52
C GLY A 291 1.09 -18.90 -20.44
N TYR A 292 2.00 -18.84 -19.45
CA TYR A 292 1.95 -17.88 -18.35
C TYR A 292 2.85 -16.69 -18.65
N VAL A 293 2.49 -15.51 -18.12
CA VAL A 293 3.47 -14.44 -17.95
C VAL A 293 4.58 -14.96 -17.02
N ASN A 294 5.83 -14.86 -17.47
CA ASN A 294 7.00 -15.33 -16.73
C ASN A 294 8.13 -14.29 -16.82
N THR A 295 9.19 -14.48 -16.05
CA THR A 295 10.32 -13.54 -16.02
C THR A 295 11.00 -13.38 -17.37
N ALA A 296 11.12 -14.45 -18.18
CA ALA A 296 11.71 -14.36 -19.51
C ALA A 296 10.91 -13.43 -20.45
N LEU A 297 9.58 -13.48 -20.38
CA LEU A 297 8.71 -12.55 -21.09
C LEU A 297 8.93 -11.11 -20.59
N ILE A 298 8.95 -10.91 -19.28
CA ILE A 298 9.20 -9.59 -18.68
C ILE A 298 10.54 -9.01 -19.17
N GLN A 299 11.60 -9.82 -19.16
CA GLN A 299 12.94 -9.45 -19.65
C GLN A 299 12.97 -9.04 -21.12
N SER A 300 12.09 -9.62 -21.93
CA SER A 300 12.02 -9.31 -23.36
C SER A 300 11.33 -7.99 -23.67
N LEU A 301 10.58 -7.43 -22.70
CA LEU A 301 9.75 -6.25 -22.88
C LEU A 301 10.25 -5.05 -22.07
N ALA A 302 10.68 -5.27 -20.83
CA ALA A 302 11.01 -4.22 -19.88
C ALA A 302 12.49 -4.24 -19.46
N SER A 303 12.95 -3.12 -18.93
CA SER A 303 14.29 -2.95 -18.38
C SER A 303 14.34 -3.24 -16.87
N GLN A 304 15.54 -3.49 -16.34
CA GLN A 304 15.75 -3.80 -14.91
C GLN A 304 15.56 -2.61 -13.97
N ASP A 305 15.59 -1.37 -14.48
CA ASP A 305 15.42 -0.12 -13.72
C ASP A 305 13.94 0.31 -13.57
N ALA A 306 13.02 -0.58 -13.94
CA ALA A 306 11.59 -0.38 -13.77
C ALA A 306 11.11 -0.76 -12.36
N GLU A 307 9.99 -0.18 -11.94
CA GLU A 307 9.25 -0.67 -10.77
C GLU A 307 8.28 -1.79 -11.18
N PHE A 308 8.35 -2.92 -10.51
CA PHE A 308 7.54 -4.11 -10.79
C PHE A 308 6.40 -4.20 -9.77
N PHE A 309 5.16 -4.17 -10.24
CA PHE A 309 3.96 -4.33 -9.44
C PHE A 309 3.32 -5.67 -9.79
N LEU A 310 3.28 -6.59 -8.83
CA LEU A 310 2.87 -7.98 -9.05
C LEU A 310 1.57 -8.27 -8.27
N CYS A 311 0.53 -8.76 -8.94
CA CYS A 311 -0.69 -9.16 -8.25
C CYS A 311 -1.30 -10.43 -8.84
N GLY A 312 -1.50 -11.45 -8.03
CA GLY A 312 -1.94 -12.74 -8.54
C GLY A 312 -1.95 -13.87 -7.52
N SER A 313 -1.99 -15.11 -8.01
CA SER A 313 -1.91 -16.30 -7.16
C SER A 313 -0.52 -16.47 -6.53
N PRO A 314 -0.41 -17.06 -5.32
CA PRO A 314 0.89 -17.24 -4.66
C PRO A 314 1.96 -17.95 -5.51
N PRO A 315 1.65 -19.06 -6.23
CA PRO A 315 2.66 -19.70 -7.08
C PRO A 315 3.17 -18.80 -8.21
N PHE A 316 2.29 -17.96 -8.76
CA PHE A 316 2.64 -17.01 -9.81
C PHE A 316 3.55 -15.91 -9.27
N LEU A 317 3.19 -15.31 -8.14
CA LEU A 317 3.99 -14.28 -7.48
C LEU A 317 5.38 -14.79 -7.11
N ASN A 318 5.47 -15.98 -6.50
CA ASN A 318 6.74 -16.58 -6.10
C ASN A 318 7.66 -16.80 -7.32
N ALA A 319 7.14 -17.40 -8.39
CA ALA A 319 7.92 -17.65 -9.60
C ALA A 319 8.46 -16.36 -10.24
N ILE A 320 7.63 -15.31 -10.33
CA ILE A 320 8.09 -14.02 -10.87
C ILE A 320 9.11 -13.36 -9.95
N ARG A 321 8.88 -13.32 -8.63
CA ARG A 321 9.80 -12.73 -7.66
C ARG A 321 11.17 -13.40 -7.66
N GLU A 322 11.20 -14.74 -7.63
CA GLU A 322 12.43 -15.52 -7.73
C GLU A 322 13.18 -15.20 -9.03
N GLY A 323 12.47 -15.14 -10.16
CA GLY A 323 13.09 -14.80 -11.44
C GLY A 323 13.60 -13.35 -11.50
N LEU A 324 12.86 -12.37 -10.95
CA LEU A 324 13.31 -10.97 -10.88
C LEU A 324 14.55 -10.82 -9.99
N GLN A 325 14.60 -11.56 -8.88
CA GLN A 325 15.77 -11.61 -8.00
C GLN A 325 16.99 -12.21 -8.73
N GLN A 326 16.81 -13.33 -9.44
CA GLN A 326 17.86 -13.94 -10.27
C GLN A 326 18.30 -13.01 -11.41
N TRP A 327 17.39 -12.19 -11.93
CA TRP A 327 17.68 -11.16 -12.92
C TRP A 327 18.42 -9.95 -12.32
N GLY A 328 18.53 -9.84 -11.00
CA GLY A 328 19.22 -8.75 -10.32
C GLY A 328 18.38 -7.49 -10.08
N VAL A 329 17.05 -7.60 -10.16
CA VAL A 329 16.15 -6.49 -9.79
C VAL A 329 16.20 -6.30 -8.27
N PRO A 330 16.48 -5.08 -7.77
CA PRO A 330 16.48 -4.80 -6.34
C PRO A 330 15.10 -5.01 -5.68
N ASP A 331 15.07 -5.59 -4.48
CA ASP A 331 13.81 -5.86 -3.75
C ASP A 331 12.96 -4.60 -3.54
N ASN A 332 13.58 -3.43 -3.39
CA ASN A 332 12.88 -2.15 -3.22
C ASN A 332 12.20 -1.62 -4.49
N GLN A 333 12.33 -2.33 -5.62
CA GLN A 333 11.62 -2.07 -6.88
C GLN A 333 10.54 -3.12 -7.16
N VAL A 334 10.38 -4.13 -6.29
CA VAL A 334 9.39 -5.21 -6.47
C VAL A 334 8.30 -5.09 -5.41
N TYR A 335 7.12 -4.63 -5.84
CA TYR A 335 5.93 -4.51 -5.03
C TYR A 335 4.98 -5.64 -5.37
N PHE A 336 4.35 -6.26 -4.38
CA PHE A 336 3.40 -7.35 -4.65
C PHE A 336 2.24 -7.41 -3.65
N GLU A 337 1.12 -7.94 -4.10
CA GLU A 337 -0.05 -8.24 -3.28
C GLU A 337 -0.63 -9.62 -3.66
N SER A 338 -0.86 -10.47 -2.67
CA SER A 338 -1.54 -11.76 -2.83
C SER A 338 -2.94 -11.71 -2.19
N PHE A 339 -3.94 -12.17 -2.94
CA PHE A 339 -5.32 -12.26 -2.45
C PHE A 339 -5.66 -13.59 -1.75
N MET A 340 -4.71 -14.52 -1.73
CA MET A 340 -4.86 -15.82 -1.10
C MET A 340 -3.88 -15.93 0.06
N LYS A 341 -4.30 -16.55 1.17
CA LYS A 341 -3.37 -17.00 2.22
C LYS A 341 -2.34 -17.90 1.54
N ALA A 342 -1.05 -17.56 1.64
CA ALA A 342 -0.01 -18.49 1.29
C ALA A 342 -0.21 -19.73 2.18
N ARG A 343 -0.39 -20.92 1.59
CA ARG A 343 -0.22 -22.13 2.38
C ARG A 343 1.27 -22.19 2.70
N THR A 344 1.60 -22.02 3.97
CA THR A 344 2.94 -22.28 4.50
C THR A 344 3.26 -23.74 4.18
N ALA A 345 4.11 -23.96 3.16
CA ALA A 345 4.92 -25.16 3.15
C ALA A 345 5.83 -25.08 4.39
N PRO A 346 6.14 -26.20 5.08
CA PRO A 346 7.05 -26.17 6.20
C PRO A 346 8.42 -25.69 5.69
N SER A 347 8.73 -24.42 5.98
CA SER A 347 10.00 -23.80 5.68
C SER A 347 11.05 -24.42 6.59
N ALA A 348 11.83 -25.34 6.04
CA ALA A 348 13.11 -25.70 6.64
C ALA A 348 14.05 -24.49 6.56
N SER A 349 14.69 -24.16 7.67
CA SER A 349 15.78 -23.19 7.87
C SER A 349 15.42 -21.72 8.14
N VAL A 350 15.12 -21.43 9.41
CA VAL A 350 15.68 -20.26 10.12
C VAL A 350 16.09 -20.74 11.53
N SER A 351 17.32 -20.40 11.96
CA SER A 351 17.87 -20.77 13.27
C SER A 351 16.95 -20.35 14.42
N PRO A 352 16.64 -21.23 15.39
CA PRO A 352 15.76 -20.88 16.48
C PRO A 352 16.48 -19.95 17.46
N ALA A 353 15.93 -18.74 17.64
CA ALA A 353 16.01 -18.06 18.92
C ALA A 353 15.38 -18.97 20.00
N PRO A 354 15.81 -18.89 21.28
CA PRO A 354 15.34 -19.83 22.30
C PRO A 354 13.82 -19.80 22.39
N ALA A 355 13.21 -20.97 22.17
CA ALA A 355 11.78 -21.19 22.29
C ALA A 355 11.33 -20.70 23.67
N LEU A 356 10.48 -19.67 23.69
CA LEU A 356 9.64 -19.44 24.87
C LEU A 356 8.75 -20.67 25.05
N ASP A 357 8.52 -21.03 26.32
CA ASP A 357 7.70 -22.15 26.76
C ASP A 357 6.51 -22.40 25.82
N GLU A 358 6.31 -23.67 25.43
CA GLU A 358 5.24 -24.18 24.56
C GLU A 358 3.82 -23.98 25.13
N ARG A 359 3.64 -23.02 26.06
CA ARG A 359 2.45 -22.80 26.89
C ARG A 359 2.26 -21.31 27.22
N ALA A 360 2.43 -20.43 26.25
CA ALA A 360 2.05 -19.03 26.46
C ALA A 360 0.56 -18.93 26.81
N GLU A 361 0.20 -18.13 27.80
CA GLU A 361 -1.20 -17.92 28.18
C GLU A 361 -1.79 -16.75 27.36
N ILE A 362 -2.88 -17.00 26.65
CA ILE A 362 -3.60 -15.99 25.88
C ILE A 362 -4.90 -15.67 26.60
N VAL A 363 -5.06 -14.41 27.00
CA VAL A 363 -6.26 -13.90 27.64
C VAL A 363 -7.04 -13.03 26.66
N PHE A 364 -8.26 -13.43 26.36
CA PHE A 364 -9.24 -12.68 25.58
C PHE A 364 -10.12 -11.92 26.58
N ALA A 365 -9.77 -10.66 26.83
CA ALA A 365 -10.28 -9.88 27.96
C ALA A 365 -11.79 -9.57 27.89
N LYS A 366 -12.35 -9.29 26.70
CA LYS A 366 -13.79 -9.03 26.55
C LYS A 366 -14.59 -10.32 26.55
N SER A 367 -14.04 -11.40 26.03
CA SER A 367 -14.69 -12.71 26.11
C SER A 367 -14.55 -13.36 27.50
N GLY A 368 -13.64 -12.85 28.35
CA GLY A 368 -13.33 -13.40 29.66
C GLY A 368 -12.68 -14.78 29.62
N ARG A 369 -12.08 -15.17 28.48
CA ARG A 369 -11.49 -16.50 28.30
C ARG A 369 -9.98 -16.43 28.40
N THR A 370 -9.43 -17.39 29.12
CA THR A 370 -7.99 -17.60 29.24
C THR A 370 -7.69 -18.99 28.73
N LEU A 371 -6.82 -19.08 27.73
CA LEU A 371 -6.48 -20.30 27.03
C LEU A 371 -4.96 -20.43 26.93
N THR A 372 -4.50 -21.68 26.90
CA THR A 372 -3.07 -21.98 26.70
C THR A 372 -2.79 -22.08 25.21
N TRP A 373 -1.83 -21.32 24.72
CA TRP A 373 -1.40 -21.31 23.33
C TRP A 373 -0.96 -22.71 22.88
N GLU A 374 -1.44 -23.12 21.71
CA GLU A 374 -1.09 -24.38 21.07
C GLU A 374 -0.23 -24.07 19.84
N SER A 375 1.02 -24.57 19.83
CA SER A 375 2.03 -24.21 18.83
C SER A 375 1.71 -24.69 17.41
N GLU A 376 0.72 -25.57 17.27
CA GLU A 376 0.21 -26.05 15.98
C GLU A 376 -0.54 -24.98 15.17
N HIS A 377 -0.99 -23.90 15.82
CA HIS A 377 -1.62 -22.79 15.10
C HIS A 377 -0.58 -21.83 14.51
N ASP A 378 -0.86 -21.34 13.30
CA ASP A 378 0.04 -20.39 12.63
C ASP A 378 -0.12 -18.96 13.18
N SER A 379 -1.26 -18.63 13.81
CA SER A 379 -1.52 -17.29 14.34
C SER A 379 -2.50 -17.27 15.51
N ILE A 380 -2.46 -16.19 16.31
CA ILE A 380 -3.41 -15.90 17.39
C ILE A 380 -4.86 -15.90 16.89
N LEU A 381 -5.11 -15.44 15.66
CA LEU A 381 -6.44 -15.50 15.03
C LEU A 381 -6.92 -16.95 14.90
N GLU A 382 -6.09 -17.84 14.36
CA GLU A 382 -6.48 -19.24 14.16
C GLU A 382 -6.73 -19.96 15.46
N PHE A 383 -5.88 -19.72 16.46
CA PHE A 383 -6.09 -20.24 17.80
C PHE A 383 -7.39 -19.73 18.43
N ALA A 384 -7.73 -18.45 18.21
CA ALA A 384 -9.00 -17.88 18.67
C ALA A 384 -10.18 -18.58 17.98
N GLU A 385 -10.14 -18.73 16.65
CA GLU A 385 -11.19 -19.41 15.87
C GLU A 385 -11.36 -20.89 16.25
N ALA A 386 -10.27 -21.62 16.43
CA ALA A 386 -10.27 -23.01 16.88
C ALA A 386 -10.91 -23.19 18.26
N ASN A 387 -10.96 -22.10 19.03
CA ASN A 387 -11.58 -22.02 20.33
C ASN A 387 -12.93 -21.29 20.29
N ASP A 388 -13.64 -21.21 19.16
CA ASP A 388 -14.97 -20.58 19.05
C ASP A 388 -15.00 -19.06 19.33
N LEU A 389 -13.85 -18.38 19.30
CA LEU A 389 -13.79 -16.92 19.30
C LEU A 389 -13.82 -16.40 17.87
N ASN A 390 -14.54 -15.29 17.66
CA ASN A 390 -14.75 -14.73 16.33
C ASN A 390 -14.32 -13.26 16.28
N PRO A 391 -13.02 -12.94 16.40
CA PRO A 391 -12.52 -11.58 16.23
C PRO A 391 -12.66 -11.12 14.77
N ASP A 392 -12.69 -9.81 14.53
CA ASP A 392 -12.81 -9.27 13.17
C ASP A 392 -11.55 -9.58 12.34
N TYR A 393 -11.70 -10.07 11.11
CA TYR A 393 -10.59 -10.26 10.18
C TYR A 393 -11.02 -10.15 8.72
N SER A 394 -10.04 -10.02 7.81
CA SER A 394 -10.26 -10.10 6.36
C SER A 394 -9.10 -10.79 5.63
N CYS A 395 -7.97 -10.11 5.43
CA CYS A 395 -6.91 -10.58 4.53
C CYS A 395 -6.10 -11.80 5.01
N ARG A 396 -6.04 -12.04 6.34
CA ARG A 396 -5.16 -13.05 6.98
C ARG A 396 -3.67 -12.98 6.58
N ALA A 397 -3.21 -11.81 6.14
CA ALA A 397 -1.86 -11.58 5.63
C ALA A 397 -1.21 -10.31 6.20
N GLY A 398 -1.80 -9.72 7.24
CA GLY A 398 -1.27 -8.48 7.84
C GLY A 398 -1.38 -7.23 6.98
N ILE A 399 -2.21 -7.24 5.92
CA ILE A 399 -2.34 -6.15 4.93
C ILE A 399 -3.49 -5.18 5.28
N CYS A 400 -4.66 -5.71 5.62
CA CYS A 400 -5.88 -4.90 5.74
C CYS A 400 -6.07 -4.19 7.09
N GLY A 401 -5.37 -4.62 8.14
CA GLY A 401 -5.54 -4.09 9.50
C GLY A 401 -6.86 -4.47 10.20
N THR A 402 -7.79 -5.19 9.55
CA THR A 402 -9.07 -5.60 10.18
C THR A 402 -8.86 -6.43 11.45
N CYS A 403 -7.82 -7.27 11.48
CA CYS A 403 -7.45 -8.11 12.63
C CYS A 403 -6.68 -7.36 13.73
N MET A 404 -6.69 -6.03 13.71
CA MET A 404 -5.98 -5.24 14.72
C MET A 404 -6.70 -5.32 16.06
N CYS A 405 -5.94 -5.66 17.09
CA CYS A 405 -6.41 -5.73 18.47
C CYS A 405 -5.45 -4.96 19.38
N ARG A 406 -5.99 -4.26 20.39
CA ARG A 406 -5.18 -3.67 21.45
C ARG A 406 -4.56 -4.78 22.31
N ILE A 407 -3.26 -4.67 22.57
CA ILE A 407 -2.53 -5.54 23.48
C ILE A 407 -2.50 -4.84 24.84
N LEU A 408 -3.14 -5.45 25.84
CA LEU A 408 -3.24 -4.91 27.20
C LEU A 408 -2.03 -5.32 28.06
N GLU A 409 -1.46 -6.49 27.78
CA GLU A 409 -0.30 -7.05 28.48
C GLU A 409 0.47 -7.97 27.53
N GLY A 410 1.79 -8.00 27.63
CA GLY A 410 2.65 -8.88 26.84
C GLY A 410 3.00 -8.33 25.45
N GLU A 411 3.64 -9.17 24.65
CA GLU A 411 4.06 -8.85 23.29
C GLU A 411 3.68 -9.98 22.32
N VAL A 412 3.49 -9.62 21.05
CA VAL A 412 3.34 -10.56 19.95
C VAL A 412 4.51 -10.42 18.98
N GLU A 413 4.84 -11.49 18.28
CA GLU A 413 5.82 -11.50 17.20
C GLU A 413 5.15 -11.84 15.87
N TYR A 414 5.74 -11.37 14.77
CA TYR A 414 5.24 -11.60 13.43
C TYR A 414 6.19 -12.54 12.67
N GLN A 415 5.62 -13.51 11.97
CA GLN A 415 6.40 -14.36 11.06
C GLN A 415 6.89 -13.58 9.83
N GLU A 416 6.08 -12.64 9.35
CA GLU A 416 6.39 -11.74 8.24
C GLU A 416 6.06 -10.30 8.65
N GLU A 417 6.82 -9.32 8.16
CA GLU A 417 6.61 -7.93 8.54
C GLU A 417 5.23 -7.42 8.04
N PRO A 418 4.36 -6.92 8.94
CA PRO A 418 3.03 -6.44 8.58
C PRO A 418 3.10 -5.21 7.68
N THR A 419 2.28 -5.19 6.62
CA THR A 419 2.15 -4.01 5.78
C THR A 419 1.05 -3.06 6.28
N ALA A 420 0.06 -3.50 7.05
CA ALA A 420 -0.91 -2.59 7.64
C ALA A 420 -0.23 -1.62 8.64
N ALA A 421 -0.76 -0.40 8.77
CA ALA A 421 -0.37 0.48 9.86
C ALA A 421 -0.92 -0.07 11.18
N ILE A 422 -0.06 -0.20 12.18
CA ILE A 422 -0.43 -0.73 13.50
C ILE A 422 -0.50 0.44 14.48
N ALA A 423 -1.64 0.59 15.14
CA ALA A 423 -1.80 1.60 16.18
C ALA A 423 -0.89 1.28 17.38
N GLU A 424 -0.39 2.31 18.05
CA GLU A 424 0.44 2.15 19.25
C GLU A 424 -0.26 1.27 20.30
N GLY A 425 0.47 0.31 20.88
CA GLY A 425 -0.08 -0.66 21.83
C GLY A 425 -1.07 -1.67 21.23
N SER A 426 -1.09 -1.86 19.91
CA SER A 426 -1.92 -2.85 19.22
C SER A 426 -1.08 -3.85 18.42
N GLY A 427 -1.70 -4.94 17.98
CA GLY A 427 -1.08 -5.93 17.09
C GLY A 427 -2.07 -6.57 16.13
N LEU A 428 -1.57 -7.20 15.07
CA LEU A 428 -2.37 -7.89 14.05
C LEU A 428 -2.42 -9.39 14.34
N ILE A 429 -3.50 -9.85 14.97
CA ILE A 429 -3.62 -11.24 15.45
C ILE A 429 -3.58 -12.28 14.33
N CYS A 430 -3.83 -11.89 13.09
CA CYS A 430 -3.96 -12.79 11.94
C CYS A 430 -2.64 -13.28 11.34
N ILE A 431 -1.51 -12.71 11.75
CA ILE A 431 -0.17 -13.15 11.33
C ILE A 431 0.84 -13.12 12.50
N SER A 432 0.34 -13.03 13.74
CA SER A 432 1.18 -12.93 14.92
C SER A 432 1.07 -14.14 15.83
N LYS A 433 2.16 -14.46 16.53
CA LYS A 433 2.25 -15.45 17.61
C LYS A 433 2.58 -14.76 18.94
N PRO A 434 2.28 -15.37 20.10
CA PRO A 434 2.72 -14.82 21.38
C PRO A 434 4.25 -14.80 21.48
N LYS A 435 4.81 -13.64 21.86
CA LYS A 435 6.24 -13.48 22.11
C LYS A 435 6.58 -13.59 23.60
N THR A 436 5.61 -13.33 24.47
CA THR A 436 5.75 -13.43 25.92
C THR A 436 4.94 -14.61 26.47
N ALA A 437 5.32 -15.10 27.65
CA ALA A 437 4.62 -16.22 28.32
C ALA A 437 3.15 -15.93 28.66
N ARG A 438 2.74 -14.66 28.63
CA ARG A 438 1.35 -14.21 28.76
C ARG A 438 1.11 -13.06 27.80
N VAL A 439 -0.03 -13.10 27.10
CA VAL A 439 -0.51 -12.03 26.22
C VAL A 439 -1.98 -11.78 26.52
N VAL A 440 -2.34 -10.55 26.84
CA VAL A 440 -3.73 -10.13 27.08
C VAL A 440 -4.20 -9.25 25.93
N LEU A 441 -5.25 -9.69 25.24
CA LEU A 441 -5.85 -9.06 24.09
C LEU A 441 -7.22 -8.48 24.46
N ASP A 442 -7.52 -7.29 23.96
CA ASP A 442 -8.83 -6.64 24.14
C ASP A 442 -9.94 -7.25 23.24
N LEU A 443 -10.12 -8.58 23.34
CA LEU A 443 -11.00 -9.42 22.51
C LEU A 443 -11.99 -10.26 23.29
#